data_AF-A0AA35Y2W2-F1
#
_entry.id   AF-A0AA35Y2W2-F1
#
_cell.length_a   1.000
_cell.length_b   1.000
_cell.length_c   1.000
_cell.angle_alpha   90.00
_cell.angle_beta   90.00
_cell.angle_gamma   90.00
#
_symmetry.space_group_name_H-M   'P 1'
#
loop_
_entity.id
_entity.type
_entity.pdbx_description
1 polymer ?
#
loop_
_entity_poly.entity_id
_entity_poly.type
_entity_poly.pdbx_seq_one_letter_code
_entity_poly.pdbx_strand_id
1 'polypeptide(L)'
;MSKLSDIYSQLPDQPSEKTLARADYEARHWSSPVPGPLKPGSDEHKRAMAAMFRETFNPYKPSVIAWPELDPQTLHRITSLPIWDIAVQTEGKARLRMAAYASMVGDPDIKDALSRNAWEENRHKEVLSKLVEAYGIKMAPEPPYIEPKDTEWAYLVTGFSECVDSFFAFGLFALTERTGLFPPELIETFEPVMQEECRHILLFANWLAWHRATMPWWQRPWFELRVLAVWVFLAYERVGLVRTMDADGNEHTQDNNFTVSGTKDVADIDLSLPEFMQVCLTENERRFSGYDHRLLRPRLAPNMAKAVIAGSKIWGCVAGGVRKLRKSA
;
A
#
# COMPACT_ATOMS: atom_id res chain seq x y z
N MET A 1 41.58 15.07 -30.15
CA MET A 1 40.42 14.18 -30.30
C MET A 1 40.29 13.38 -29.02
N SER A 2 39.28 13.67 -28.20
CA SER A 2 38.93 12.84 -27.03
C SER A 2 38.49 11.47 -27.54
N LYS A 3 39.02 10.40 -26.95
CA LYS A 3 38.63 9.03 -27.33
C LYS A 3 37.26 8.74 -26.72
N LEU A 4 36.43 7.96 -27.43
CA LEU A 4 35.14 7.46 -26.91
C LEU A 4 35.27 6.78 -25.53
N SER A 5 36.44 6.22 -25.20
CA SER A 5 36.76 5.68 -23.87
C SER A 5 36.74 6.71 -22.74
N ASP A 6 37.08 7.97 -23.04
CA ASP A 6 37.18 9.05 -22.04
C ASP A 6 35.79 9.51 -21.56
N ILE A 7 34.73 9.18 -22.32
CA ILE A 7 33.33 9.46 -21.99
C ILE A 7 32.81 8.43 -20.97
N TYR A 8 33.29 7.18 -21.04
CA TYR A 8 32.85 6.10 -20.14
C TYR A 8 33.71 5.97 -18.87
N SER A 9 34.84 6.70 -18.77
CA SER A 9 35.68 6.72 -17.58
C SER A 9 35.12 7.55 -16.41
N GLN A 10 34.04 8.29 -16.64
CA GLN A 10 33.33 9.06 -15.62
C GLN A 10 31.89 8.56 -15.54
N LEU A 11 31.72 7.29 -15.13
CA LEU A 11 30.44 6.88 -14.55
C LEU A 11 30.21 7.74 -13.30
N PRO A 12 29.00 8.26 -13.06
CA PRO A 12 28.71 8.96 -11.81
C PRO A 12 29.10 8.04 -10.65
N ASP A 13 29.86 8.56 -9.69
CA ASP A 13 30.15 7.83 -8.47
C ASP A 13 28.83 7.36 -7.84
N GLN A 14 28.87 6.17 -7.22
CA GLN A 14 27.74 5.73 -6.41
C GLN A 14 27.37 6.82 -5.40
N PRO A 15 26.06 7.08 -5.16
CA PRO A 15 25.65 8.11 -4.23
C PRO A 15 26.30 7.87 -2.87
N SER A 16 26.85 8.92 -2.25
CA SER A 16 27.43 8.80 -0.91
C SER A 16 26.37 8.31 0.10
N GLU A 17 26.79 7.61 1.16
CA GLU A 17 25.88 7.18 2.24
C GLU A 17 25.05 8.35 2.79
N LYS A 18 25.65 9.54 2.90
CA LYS A 18 24.96 10.77 3.33
C LYS A 18 23.86 11.18 2.36
N THR A 19 24.07 11.02 1.06
CA THR A 19 23.06 11.30 0.03
C THR A 19 21.90 10.31 0.11
N LEU A 20 22.21 9.02 0.29
CA LEU A 20 21.20 7.98 0.46
C LEU A 20 20.36 8.22 1.73
N ALA A 21 21.02 8.46 2.87
CA ALA A 21 20.34 8.77 4.13
C ALA A 21 19.47 10.03 4.05
N ARG A 22 19.90 11.05 3.28
CA ARG A 22 19.08 12.25 3.06
C ARG A 22 17.85 11.95 2.22
N ALA A 23 18.01 11.25 1.09
CA ALA A 23 16.89 10.87 0.23
C ALA A 23 15.88 9.97 0.97
N ASP A 24 16.40 9.06 1.80
CA ASP A 24 15.64 8.18 2.67
C ASP A 24 14.86 8.97 3.76
N TYR A 25 15.48 10.00 4.35
CA TYR A 25 14.79 10.91 5.27
C TYR A 25 13.71 11.75 4.57
N GLU A 26 14.04 12.36 3.42
CA GLU A 26 13.14 13.20 2.62
C GLU A 26 11.92 12.41 2.11
N ALA A 27 12.09 11.12 1.78
CA ALA A 27 10.98 10.26 1.40
C ALA A 27 9.95 10.05 2.52
N ARG A 28 10.38 10.14 3.80
CA ARG A 28 9.54 9.90 4.99
C ARG A 28 9.05 11.17 5.67
N HIS A 29 9.66 12.32 5.39
CA HIS A 29 9.41 13.55 6.11
C HIS A 29 9.09 14.69 5.16
N TRP A 30 7.90 15.26 5.30
CA TRP A 30 7.49 16.42 4.53
C TRP A 30 6.48 17.27 5.26
N SER A 31 6.66 18.59 5.22
CA SER A 31 5.72 19.56 5.77
C SER A 31 5.55 20.72 4.80
N SER A 32 4.32 21.21 4.62
CA SER A 32 4.08 22.32 3.71
C SER A 32 4.75 23.59 4.23
N PRO A 33 5.56 24.29 3.42
CA PRO A 33 6.20 25.54 3.81
C PRO A 33 5.20 26.69 3.97
N VAL A 34 3.97 26.51 3.46
CA VAL A 34 2.92 27.52 3.55
C VAL A 34 2.18 27.38 4.89
N PRO A 35 2.14 28.43 5.74
CA PRO A 35 1.42 28.39 7.00
C PRO A 35 -0.10 28.45 6.78
N GLY A 36 -0.87 28.08 7.81
CA GLY A 36 -2.33 28.15 7.79
C GLY A 36 -3.04 26.82 7.46
N PRO A 37 -4.37 26.81 7.38
CA PRO A 37 -5.14 25.58 7.18
C PRO A 37 -5.06 25.09 5.72
N LEU A 38 -4.89 23.78 5.52
CA LEU A 38 -5.04 23.13 4.22
C LEU A 38 -6.49 22.68 4.04
N LYS A 39 -7.37 23.61 3.66
CA LYS A 39 -8.80 23.33 3.48
C LYS A 39 -9.03 22.51 2.19
N PRO A 40 -9.71 21.36 2.23
CA PRO A 40 -10.02 20.59 1.03
C PRO A 40 -10.65 21.41 -0.08
N GLY A 41 -10.06 21.33 -1.28
CA GLY A 41 -10.48 22.07 -2.46
C GLY A 41 -9.86 23.46 -2.63
N SER A 42 -9.08 23.97 -1.67
CA SER A 42 -8.31 25.20 -1.86
C SER A 42 -7.03 24.93 -2.67
N ASP A 43 -6.47 25.99 -3.28
CA ASP A 43 -5.21 25.89 -4.02
C ASP A 43 -4.04 25.54 -3.11
N GLU A 44 -4.04 25.99 -1.85
CA GLU A 44 -3.04 25.63 -0.84
C GLU A 44 -3.07 24.14 -0.54
N HIS A 45 -4.27 23.55 -0.35
CA HIS A 45 -4.42 22.11 -0.15
C HIS A 45 -3.96 21.32 -1.38
N LYS A 46 -4.38 21.74 -2.57
CA LYS A 46 -3.99 21.12 -3.84
C LYS A 46 -2.46 21.11 -4.03
N ARG A 47 -1.84 22.28 -3.89
CA ARG A 47 -0.39 22.43 -4.01
C ARG A 47 0.35 21.65 -2.93
N ALA A 48 -0.14 21.64 -1.70
CA ALA A 48 0.49 20.88 -0.63
C ALA A 48 0.46 19.37 -0.88
N MET A 49 -0.67 18.79 -1.31
CA MET A 49 -0.69 17.35 -1.61
C MET A 49 0.18 16.98 -2.82
N ALA A 50 0.22 17.82 -3.86
CA ALA A 50 1.06 17.59 -5.04
C ALA A 50 2.55 17.75 -4.72
N ALA A 51 2.92 18.80 -3.99
CA ALA A 51 4.28 19.05 -3.54
C ALA A 51 4.78 17.94 -2.60
N MET A 52 3.95 17.53 -1.63
CA MET A 52 4.26 16.38 -0.75
C MET A 52 4.65 15.17 -1.57
N PHE A 53 3.82 14.78 -2.54
CA PHE A 53 4.08 13.57 -3.30
C PHE A 53 5.32 13.70 -4.21
N ARG A 54 5.50 14.87 -4.83
CA ARG A 54 6.62 15.17 -5.72
C ARG A 54 7.96 15.25 -5.00
N GLU A 55 8.01 15.93 -3.86
CA GLU A 55 9.26 16.21 -3.13
C GLU A 55 9.74 15.01 -2.31
N THR A 56 8.83 14.09 -1.97
CA THR A 56 9.17 12.82 -1.30
C THR A 56 9.41 11.66 -2.27
N PHE A 57 9.34 11.92 -3.58
CA PHE A 57 9.60 10.93 -4.62
C PHE A 57 11.10 10.56 -4.64
N ASN A 58 11.41 9.31 -4.31
CA ASN A 58 12.77 8.78 -4.36
C ASN A 58 12.91 7.81 -5.54
N PRO A 59 13.69 8.10 -6.60
CA PRO A 59 13.80 7.26 -7.80
C PRO A 59 14.82 6.11 -7.67
N TYR A 60 14.83 5.37 -6.56
CA TYR A 60 15.70 4.20 -6.44
C TYR A 60 15.29 3.11 -7.44
N LYS A 61 16.26 2.29 -7.87
CA LYS A 61 16.08 1.25 -8.88
C LYS A 61 16.00 -0.15 -8.24
N PRO A 62 14.94 -0.94 -8.45
CA PRO A 62 14.85 -2.30 -7.93
C PRO A 62 15.97 -3.23 -8.42
N SER A 63 16.50 -2.98 -9.61
CA SER A 63 17.54 -3.82 -10.23
C SER A 63 18.88 -3.81 -9.50
N VAL A 64 19.09 -2.92 -8.53
CA VAL A 64 20.31 -2.87 -7.71
C VAL A 64 20.12 -3.47 -6.31
N ILE A 65 18.95 -4.04 -6.00
CA ILE A 65 18.69 -4.73 -4.73
C ILE A 65 19.62 -5.95 -4.63
N ALA A 66 20.41 -6.00 -3.56
CA ALA A 66 21.21 -7.16 -3.20
C ALA A 66 20.33 -8.16 -2.43
N TRP A 67 19.73 -9.11 -3.15
CA TRP A 67 18.91 -10.15 -2.54
C TRP A 67 19.75 -11.03 -1.61
N PRO A 68 19.40 -11.15 -0.31
CA PRO A 68 20.18 -11.98 0.62
C PRO A 68 20.03 -13.46 0.28
N GLU A 69 21.10 -14.22 0.49
CA GLU A 69 21.04 -15.68 0.49
C GLU A 69 20.19 -16.15 1.69
N LEU A 70 19.23 -17.03 1.42
CA LEU A 70 18.33 -17.55 2.45
C LEU A 70 18.73 -18.96 2.84
N ASP A 71 18.68 -19.27 4.13
CA ASP A 71 18.82 -20.64 4.59
C ASP A 71 17.66 -21.51 4.07
N PRO A 72 17.82 -22.84 4.00
CA PRO A 72 16.81 -23.72 3.40
C PRO A 72 15.42 -23.62 4.03
N GLN A 73 15.33 -23.35 5.34
CA GLN A 73 14.04 -23.22 6.02
C GLN A 73 13.34 -21.93 5.61
N THR A 74 14.07 -20.81 5.61
CA THR A 74 13.53 -19.51 5.19
C THR A 74 13.17 -19.49 3.71
N LEU A 75 14.01 -20.07 2.85
CA LEU A 75 13.73 -20.21 1.43
C LEU A 75 12.46 -21.05 1.19
N HIS A 76 12.28 -22.13 1.94
CA HIS A 76 11.06 -22.93 1.85
C HIS A 76 9.83 -22.13 2.29
N ARG A 77 9.91 -21.36 3.40
CA ARG A 77 8.81 -20.49 3.83
C ARG A 77 8.41 -19.49 2.75
N ILE A 78 9.37 -18.70 2.25
CA ILE A 78 9.05 -17.64 1.27
C ILE A 78 8.47 -18.22 -0.02
N THR A 79 9.05 -19.31 -0.53
CA THR A 79 8.60 -19.96 -1.78
C THR A 79 7.26 -20.68 -1.67
N SER A 80 6.82 -21.01 -0.45
CA SER A 80 5.55 -21.72 -0.21
C SER A 80 4.36 -20.78 0.01
N LEU A 81 4.59 -19.47 0.14
CA LEU A 81 3.50 -18.51 0.30
C LEU A 81 2.65 -18.43 -0.98
N PRO A 82 1.33 -18.70 -0.93
CA PRO A 82 0.46 -18.75 -2.11
C PRO A 82 0.02 -17.35 -2.58
N ILE A 83 0.91 -16.36 -2.48
CA ILE A 83 0.59 -14.94 -2.66
C ILE A 83 1.26 -14.31 -3.87
N TRP A 84 2.36 -14.89 -4.38
CA TRP A 84 3.26 -14.18 -5.28
C TRP A 84 2.62 -13.84 -6.63
N ASP A 85 1.87 -14.78 -7.20
CA ASP A 85 1.07 -14.54 -8.42
C ASP A 85 0.11 -13.39 -8.22
N ILE A 86 -0.65 -13.42 -7.12
CA ILE A 86 -1.65 -12.41 -6.80
C ILE A 86 -0.98 -11.05 -6.58
N ALA A 87 0.13 -11.00 -5.85
CA ALA A 87 0.86 -9.78 -5.56
C ALA A 87 1.38 -9.12 -6.84
N VAL A 88 2.18 -9.84 -7.66
CA VAL A 88 2.73 -9.31 -8.92
C VAL A 88 1.63 -8.87 -9.89
N GLN A 89 0.55 -9.65 -9.99
CA GLN A 89 -0.58 -9.29 -10.85
C GLN A 89 -1.36 -8.08 -10.34
N THR A 90 -1.49 -7.93 -9.02
CA THR A 90 -2.16 -6.79 -8.38
C THR A 90 -1.39 -5.51 -8.64
N GLU A 91 -0.08 -5.49 -8.40
CA GLU A 91 0.79 -4.34 -8.72
C GLU A 91 0.72 -3.99 -10.22
N GLY A 92 0.73 -5.02 -11.08
CA GLY A 92 0.61 -4.81 -12.52
C GLY A 92 -0.73 -4.22 -12.97
N LYS A 93 -1.83 -4.50 -12.25
CA LYS A 93 -3.13 -3.86 -12.46
C LYS A 93 -3.15 -2.45 -11.86
N ALA A 94 -2.58 -2.25 -10.68
CA ALA A 94 -2.52 -0.97 -9.98
C ALA A 94 -1.80 0.08 -10.83
N ARG A 95 -0.58 -0.20 -11.30
CA ARG A 95 0.17 0.72 -12.18
C ARG A 95 -0.62 1.18 -13.40
N LEU A 96 -1.37 0.27 -14.02
CA LEU A 96 -2.14 0.56 -15.24
C LEU A 96 -3.35 1.44 -14.93
N ARG A 97 -4.07 1.13 -13.85
CA ARG A 97 -5.24 1.90 -13.42
C ARG A 97 -4.85 3.31 -12.98
N MET A 98 -3.76 3.44 -12.22
CA MET A 98 -3.20 4.73 -11.83
C MET A 98 -2.79 5.56 -13.05
N ALA A 99 -2.06 4.95 -14.01
CA ALA A 99 -1.62 5.63 -15.22
C ALA A 99 -2.80 6.09 -16.09
N ALA A 100 -3.80 5.21 -16.30
CA ALA A 100 -4.98 5.51 -17.10
C ALA A 100 -5.83 6.64 -16.49
N TYR A 101 -5.93 6.69 -15.16
CA TYR A 101 -6.59 7.81 -14.50
C TYR A 101 -5.77 9.10 -14.60
N ALA A 102 -4.45 9.04 -14.35
CA ALA A 102 -3.56 10.18 -14.48
C ALA A 102 -3.60 10.81 -15.89
N SER A 103 -3.72 10.00 -16.96
CA SER A 103 -3.83 10.54 -18.33
C SER A 103 -5.07 11.39 -18.58
N MET A 104 -6.16 11.12 -17.86
CA MET A 104 -7.44 11.84 -17.97
C MET A 104 -7.50 13.14 -17.17
N VAL A 105 -6.58 13.32 -16.21
CA VAL A 105 -6.57 14.50 -15.35
C VAL A 105 -6.03 15.71 -16.11
N GLY A 106 -6.80 16.81 -16.10
CA GLY A 106 -6.44 18.06 -16.76
C GLY A 106 -5.58 19.02 -15.91
N ASP A 107 -5.69 18.96 -14.58
CA ASP A 107 -4.87 19.79 -13.69
C ASP A 107 -3.41 19.26 -13.68
N PRO A 108 -2.41 20.09 -14.03
CA PRO A 108 -1.04 19.62 -14.23
C PRO A 108 -0.37 19.15 -12.93
N ASP A 109 -0.68 19.76 -11.78
CA ASP A 109 -0.09 19.35 -10.50
C ASP A 109 -0.63 18.00 -10.06
N ILE A 110 -1.94 17.79 -10.22
CA ILE A 110 -2.57 16.50 -9.91
C ILE A 110 -2.10 15.42 -10.87
N LYS A 111 -2.00 15.73 -12.16
CA LYS A 111 -1.51 14.80 -13.17
C LYS A 111 -0.08 14.34 -12.87
N ASP A 112 0.82 15.25 -12.51
CA ASP A 112 2.20 14.91 -12.13
C ASP A 112 2.23 14.00 -10.89
N ALA A 113 1.48 14.34 -9.83
CA ALA A 113 1.43 13.52 -8.62
C ALA A 113 0.90 12.10 -8.88
N LEU A 114 -0.20 11.96 -9.63
CA LEU A 114 -0.78 10.66 -9.97
C LEU A 114 0.10 9.86 -10.95
N SER A 115 0.80 10.53 -11.86
CA SER A 115 1.73 9.85 -12.78
C SER A 115 2.94 9.29 -12.03
N ARG A 116 3.41 10.00 -11.00
CA ARG A 116 4.44 9.49 -10.09
C ARG A 116 3.94 8.31 -9.28
N ASN A 117 2.70 8.36 -8.79
CA ASN A 117 2.09 7.22 -8.11
C ASN A 117 2.10 5.98 -9.02
N ALA A 118 1.60 6.12 -10.26
CA ALA A 118 1.64 5.04 -11.25
C ALA A 118 3.06 4.50 -11.55
N TRP A 119 4.08 5.36 -11.46
CA TRP A 119 5.47 4.95 -11.64
C TRP A 119 5.98 4.12 -10.45
N GLU A 120 5.58 4.48 -9.23
CA GLU A 120 5.93 3.76 -8.00
C GLU A 120 5.23 2.40 -7.93
N GLU A 121 3.96 2.33 -8.33
CA GLU A 121 3.25 1.05 -8.53
C GLU A 121 3.97 0.12 -9.53
N ASN A 122 4.47 0.68 -10.64
CA ASN A 122 5.27 -0.10 -11.58
C ASN A 122 6.56 -0.60 -10.93
N ARG A 123 7.17 0.22 -10.06
CA ARG A 123 8.34 -0.18 -9.30
C ARG A 123 8.03 -1.30 -8.31
N HIS A 124 6.89 -1.26 -7.63
CA HIS A 124 6.47 -2.35 -6.73
C HIS A 124 6.37 -3.67 -7.49
N LYS A 125 5.76 -3.67 -8.69
CA LYS A 125 5.75 -4.84 -9.58
C LYS A 125 7.18 -5.31 -9.89
N GLU A 126 8.09 -4.41 -10.24
CA GLU A 126 9.48 -4.75 -10.56
C GLU A 126 10.21 -5.36 -9.36
N VAL A 127 10.06 -4.80 -8.16
CA VAL A 127 10.63 -5.36 -6.92
C VAL A 127 10.14 -6.79 -6.70
N LEU A 128 8.82 -7.01 -6.76
CA LEU A 128 8.25 -8.35 -6.59
C LEU A 128 8.69 -9.31 -7.69
N SER A 129 8.72 -8.86 -8.95
CA SER A 129 9.18 -9.66 -10.09
C SER A 129 10.65 -10.09 -9.92
N LYS A 130 11.48 -9.22 -9.33
CA LYS A 130 12.88 -9.53 -9.03
C LYS A 130 13.04 -10.45 -7.83
N LEU A 131 12.18 -10.34 -6.81
CA LEU A 131 12.14 -11.29 -5.71
C LEU A 131 11.85 -12.71 -6.20
N VAL A 132 10.81 -12.87 -7.02
CA VAL A 132 10.40 -14.20 -7.51
C VAL A 132 11.47 -14.82 -8.41
N GLU A 133 12.15 -14.01 -9.22
CA GLU A 133 13.31 -14.42 -10.01
C GLU A 133 14.47 -14.85 -9.11
N ALA A 134 14.83 -14.03 -8.11
CA ALA A 134 15.97 -14.28 -7.22
C ALA A 134 15.83 -15.57 -6.41
N TYR A 135 14.61 -15.91 -5.97
CA TYR A 135 14.34 -17.10 -5.16
C TYR A 135 13.76 -18.29 -5.95
N GLY A 136 13.67 -18.19 -7.28
CA GLY A 136 13.20 -19.27 -8.13
C GLY A 136 11.73 -19.66 -7.88
N ILE A 137 10.90 -18.69 -7.48
CA ILE A 137 9.47 -18.89 -7.24
C ILE A 137 8.78 -19.08 -8.59
N LYS A 138 8.04 -20.18 -8.72
CA LYS A 138 7.29 -20.47 -9.95
C LYS A 138 6.05 -19.60 -9.99
N MET A 139 5.91 -18.85 -11.07
CA MET A 139 4.80 -17.95 -11.31
C MET A 139 3.84 -18.53 -12.35
N ALA A 140 2.54 -18.34 -12.13
CA ALA A 140 1.54 -18.49 -13.16
C ALA A 140 1.74 -17.42 -14.27
N PRO A 141 1.30 -17.68 -15.50
CA PRO A 141 1.34 -16.67 -16.55
C PRO A 141 0.61 -15.39 -16.15
N GLU A 142 1.24 -14.24 -16.35
CA GLU A 142 0.58 -12.96 -16.10
C GLU A 142 -0.58 -12.77 -17.10
N PRO A 143 -1.79 -12.39 -16.64
CA PRO A 143 -2.89 -12.07 -17.53
C PRO A 143 -2.57 -10.79 -18.33
N PRO A 144 -3.22 -10.58 -19.49
CA PRO A 144 -3.03 -9.36 -20.25
C PRO A 144 -3.48 -8.14 -19.43
N TYR A 145 -2.63 -7.12 -19.40
CA TYR A 145 -2.91 -5.84 -18.77
C TYR A 145 -3.78 -4.96 -19.67
N ILE A 146 -5.09 -5.02 -19.45
CA ILE A 146 -6.09 -4.29 -20.25
C ILE A 146 -6.45 -2.98 -19.57
N GLU A 147 -6.34 -1.88 -20.30
CA GLU A 147 -6.69 -0.55 -19.80
C GLU A 147 -8.17 -0.48 -19.38
N PRO A 148 -8.49 0.06 -18.19
CA PRO A 148 -9.87 0.12 -17.72
C PRO A 148 -10.71 1.07 -18.58
N LYS A 149 -11.93 0.64 -18.94
CA LYS A 149 -12.89 1.49 -19.66
C LYS A 149 -13.38 2.67 -18.81
N ASP A 150 -13.59 2.45 -17.52
CA ASP A 150 -13.93 3.49 -16.55
C ASP A 150 -12.72 3.72 -15.64
N THR A 151 -11.92 4.72 -15.99
CA THR A 151 -10.65 5.01 -15.31
C THR A 151 -10.87 5.59 -13.92
N GLU A 152 -11.91 6.40 -13.70
CA GLU A 152 -12.25 6.95 -12.38
C GLU A 152 -12.74 5.84 -11.44
N TRP A 153 -13.61 4.96 -11.90
CA TRP A 153 -14.02 3.78 -11.14
C TRP A 153 -12.81 2.92 -10.76
N ALA A 154 -11.94 2.61 -11.73
CA ALA A 154 -10.78 1.77 -11.49
C ALA A 154 -9.80 2.40 -10.49
N TYR A 155 -9.60 3.71 -10.56
CA TYR A 155 -8.78 4.45 -9.62
C TYR A 155 -9.39 4.49 -8.21
N LEU A 156 -10.72 4.67 -8.08
CA LEU A 156 -11.40 4.58 -6.80
C LEU A 156 -11.27 3.19 -6.17
N VAL A 157 -11.49 2.13 -6.96
CA VAL A 157 -11.34 0.74 -6.50
C VAL A 157 -9.93 0.50 -5.98
N THR A 158 -8.92 0.88 -6.76
CA THR A 158 -7.52 0.70 -6.39
C THR A 158 -7.16 1.50 -5.13
N GLY A 159 -7.41 2.82 -5.10
CA GLY A 159 -7.03 3.65 -3.96
C GLY A 159 -7.77 3.32 -2.65
N PHE A 160 -9.04 2.89 -2.71
CA PHE A 160 -9.73 2.38 -1.52
C PHE A 160 -9.20 1.00 -1.08
N SER A 161 -8.80 0.13 -2.02
CA SER A 161 -8.17 -1.15 -1.69
C SER A 161 -6.84 -0.91 -0.98
N GLU A 162 -5.96 -0.09 -1.53
CA GLU A 162 -4.67 0.29 -0.92
C GLU A 162 -4.87 0.86 0.48
N CYS A 163 -5.86 1.75 0.70
CA CYS A 163 -6.15 2.27 2.04
C CYS A 163 -6.41 1.18 3.09
N VAL A 164 -6.98 0.04 2.68
CA VAL A 164 -7.23 -1.11 3.56
C VAL A 164 -6.02 -2.04 3.61
N ASP A 165 -5.43 -2.31 2.44
CA ASP A 165 -4.32 -3.26 2.27
C ASP A 165 -3.06 -2.76 2.94
N SER A 166 -2.64 -1.52 2.68
CA SER A 166 -1.46 -0.93 3.31
C SER A 166 -1.63 -0.88 4.83
N PHE A 167 -2.83 -0.62 5.36
CA PHE A 167 -3.07 -0.62 6.82
C PHE A 167 -2.73 -1.97 7.48
N PHE A 168 -3.17 -3.08 6.88
CA PHE A 168 -2.86 -4.41 7.39
C PHE A 168 -1.43 -4.86 7.03
N ALA A 169 -0.94 -4.50 5.85
CA ALA A 169 0.42 -4.79 5.43
C ALA A 169 1.45 -4.17 6.38
N PHE A 170 1.24 -2.92 6.81
CA PHE A 170 2.11 -2.27 7.81
C PHE A 170 2.20 -3.06 9.11
N GLY A 171 1.08 -3.58 9.60
CA GLY A 171 1.04 -4.39 10.81
C GLY A 171 1.68 -5.77 10.64
N LEU A 172 1.41 -6.43 9.52
CA LEU A 172 2.00 -7.74 9.19
C LEU A 172 3.52 -7.62 9.06
N PHE A 173 3.99 -6.61 8.33
CA PHE A 173 5.41 -6.35 8.12
C PHE A 173 6.16 -6.12 9.43
N ALA A 174 5.61 -5.30 10.32
CA ALA A 174 6.22 -5.09 11.64
C ALA A 174 6.18 -6.33 12.52
N LEU A 175 5.16 -7.19 12.39
CA LEU A 175 5.12 -8.46 13.10
C LEU A 175 6.21 -9.42 12.59
N THR A 176 6.36 -9.51 11.28
CA THR A 176 7.40 -10.29 10.61
C THR A 176 8.80 -9.86 11.03
N GLU A 177 9.06 -8.55 11.11
CA GLU A 177 10.32 -7.99 11.62
C GLU A 177 10.58 -8.38 13.08
N ARG A 178 9.59 -8.20 13.96
CA ARG A 178 9.74 -8.48 15.40
C ARG A 178 9.95 -9.95 15.72
N THR A 179 9.48 -10.85 14.85
CA THR A 179 9.55 -12.30 15.08
C THR A 179 10.76 -12.95 14.44
N GLY A 180 11.51 -12.23 13.60
CA GLY A 180 12.67 -12.78 12.89
C GLY A 180 12.30 -13.91 11.94
N LEU A 181 11.07 -13.91 11.42
CA LEU A 181 10.59 -14.93 10.48
C LEU A 181 11.35 -14.91 9.15
N PHE A 182 11.84 -13.73 8.76
CA PHE A 182 12.71 -13.49 7.61
C PHE A 182 13.94 -12.68 8.06
N PRO A 183 15.08 -12.80 7.35
CA PRO A 183 16.29 -12.06 7.67
C PRO A 183 16.05 -10.54 7.54
N PRO A 184 16.66 -9.71 8.42
CA PRO A 184 16.51 -8.27 8.37
C PRO A 184 16.80 -7.67 6.99
N GLU A 185 17.80 -8.18 6.29
CA GLU A 185 18.21 -7.71 4.96
C GLU A 185 17.10 -7.86 3.91
N LEU A 186 16.30 -8.94 4.02
CA LEU A 186 15.16 -9.15 3.14
C LEU A 186 14.01 -8.20 3.50
N ILE A 187 13.80 -7.95 4.79
CA ILE A 187 12.76 -7.02 5.27
C ILE A 187 13.12 -5.59 4.84
N GLU A 188 14.36 -5.14 5.09
CA GLU A 188 14.84 -3.80 4.73
C GLU A 188 14.65 -3.46 3.24
N THR A 189 14.73 -4.48 2.37
CA THR A 189 14.47 -4.33 0.92
C THR A 189 13.06 -3.81 0.61
N PHE A 190 12.07 -4.14 1.45
CA PHE A 190 10.67 -3.75 1.28
C PHE A 190 10.27 -2.50 2.06
N GLU A 191 11.08 -1.99 2.99
CA GLU A 191 10.72 -0.78 3.74
C GLU A 191 10.48 0.44 2.82
N PRO A 192 11.23 0.66 1.73
CA PRO A 192 10.91 1.71 0.77
C PRO A 192 9.54 1.52 0.10
N VAL A 193 9.16 0.28 -0.25
CA VAL A 193 7.84 -0.07 -0.79
C VAL A 193 6.75 0.26 0.23
N MET A 194 6.92 -0.17 1.50
CA MET A 194 5.96 0.14 2.57
C MET A 194 5.80 1.65 2.79
N GLN A 195 6.85 2.44 2.55
CA GLN A 195 6.77 3.89 2.65
C GLN A 195 6.08 4.53 1.44
N GLU A 196 6.29 3.98 0.23
CA GLU A 196 5.56 4.38 -0.97
C GLU A 196 4.06 4.18 -0.81
N GLU A 197 3.65 2.99 -0.37
CA GLU A 197 2.27 2.65 -0.03
C GLU A 197 1.64 3.68 0.92
N CYS A 198 2.38 4.13 1.95
CA CYS A 198 1.91 5.17 2.86
C CYS A 198 1.64 6.51 2.15
N ARG A 199 2.49 6.88 1.19
CA ARG A 199 2.30 8.10 0.40
C ARG A 199 1.18 7.96 -0.62
N HIS A 200 0.97 6.78 -1.20
CA HIS A 200 -0.11 6.50 -2.15
C HIS A 200 -1.46 6.74 -1.49
N ILE A 201 -1.68 6.13 -0.31
CA ILE A 201 -2.92 6.31 0.45
C ILE A 201 -3.06 7.73 1.02
N LEU A 202 -1.93 8.43 1.30
CA LEU A 202 -1.95 9.85 1.67
C LEU A 202 -2.41 10.73 0.50
N LEU A 203 -1.86 10.50 -0.69
CA LEU A 203 -2.25 11.17 -1.91
C LEU A 203 -3.71 10.90 -2.23
N PHE A 204 -4.15 9.64 -2.20
CA PHE A 204 -5.53 9.26 -2.49
C PHE A 204 -6.52 9.93 -1.53
N ALA A 205 -6.26 9.92 -0.22
CA ALA A 205 -7.13 10.56 0.76
C ALA A 205 -7.29 12.07 0.52
N ASN A 206 -6.21 12.75 0.15
CA ASN A 206 -6.23 14.19 -0.13
C ASN A 206 -6.84 14.50 -1.51
N TRP A 207 -6.49 13.72 -2.53
CA TRP A 207 -7.11 13.81 -3.86
C TRP A 207 -8.62 13.63 -3.76
N LEU A 208 -9.10 12.61 -3.02
CA LEU A 208 -10.53 12.33 -2.89
C LEU A 208 -11.28 13.50 -2.25
N ALA A 209 -10.69 14.14 -1.24
CA ALA A 209 -11.26 15.30 -0.59
C ALA A 209 -11.24 16.55 -1.49
N TRP A 210 -10.15 16.77 -2.23
CA TRP A 210 -10.03 17.84 -3.21
C TRP A 210 -11.02 17.66 -4.37
N HIS A 211 -11.14 16.45 -4.90
CA HIS A 211 -12.03 16.10 -5.99
C HIS A 211 -13.50 16.31 -5.60
N ARG A 212 -13.91 15.84 -4.41
CA ARG A 212 -15.24 16.12 -3.85
C ARG A 212 -15.55 17.61 -3.68
N ALA A 213 -14.54 18.41 -3.33
CA ALA A 213 -14.70 19.83 -3.03
C ALA A 213 -14.70 20.71 -4.29
N THR A 214 -14.02 20.29 -5.35
CA THR A 214 -13.91 21.02 -6.63
C THR A 214 -14.93 20.59 -7.67
N MET A 215 -15.51 19.40 -7.52
CA MET A 215 -16.58 18.89 -8.38
C MET A 215 -17.85 19.77 -8.30
N PRO A 216 -18.55 20.01 -9.42
CA PRO A 216 -19.85 20.66 -9.42
C PRO A 216 -20.83 19.97 -8.47
N TRP A 217 -21.52 20.75 -7.64
CA TRP A 217 -22.36 20.22 -6.56
C TRP A 217 -23.43 19.22 -7.02
N TRP A 218 -23.90 19.31 -8.28
CA TRP A 218 -24.89 18.42 -8.88
C TRP A 218 -24.32 17.05 -9.31
N GLN A 219 -23.01 16.95 -9.56
CA GLN A 219 -22.33 15.67 -9.85
C GLN A 219 -22.06 14.89 -8.56
N ARG A 220 -21.96 15.60 -7.42
CA ARG A 220 -21.56 15.03 -6.14
C ARG A 220 -22.46 13.87 -5.66
N PRO A 221 -23.81 13.92 -5.76
CA PRO A 221 -24.64 12.77 -5.38
C PRO A 221 -24.30 11.50 -6.16
N TRP A 222 -24.05 11.62 -7.47
CA TRP A 222 -23.65 10.50 -8.32
C TRP A 222 -22.26 9.98 -7.93
N PHE A 223 -21.31 10.87 -7.67
CA PHE A 223 -19.97 10.49 -7.22
C PHE A 223 -20.01 9.76 -5.88
N GLU A 224 -20.80 10.19 -4.90
CA GLU A 224 -20.91 9.48 -3.62
C GLU A 224 -21.61 8.11 -3.77
N LEU A 225 -22.57 7.97 -4.70
CA LEU A 225 -23.12 6.66 -5.06
C LEU A 225 -22.06 5.75 -5.68
N ARG A 226 -21.18 6.29 -6.54
CA ARG A 226 -20.02 5.56 -7.07
C ARG A 226 -19.09 5.10 -5.95
N VAL A 227 -18.75 5.98 -5.01
CA VAL A 227 -17.92 5.63 -3.84
C VAL A 227 -18.57 4.51 -3.02
N LEU A 228 -19.88 4.59 -2.76
CA LEU A 228 -20.60 3.53 -2.05
C LEU A 228 -20.56 2.21 -2.81
N ALA A 229 -20.77 2.24 -4.13
CA ALA A 229 -20.72 1.07 -4.99
C ALA A 229 -19.32 0.44 -5.00
N VAL A 230 -18.24 1.23 -4.97
CA VAL A 230 -16.88 0.73 -4.82
C VAL A 230 -16.70 0.01 -3.48
N TRP A 231 -17.20 0.57 -2.37
CA TRP A 231 -17.12 -0.13 -1.07
C TRP A 231 -17.89 -1.44 -1.05
N VAL A 232 -19.10 -1.47 -1.65
CA VAL A 232 -19.88 -2.71 -1.79
C VAL A 232 -19.10 -3.73 -2.64
N PHE A 233 -18.51 -3.28 -3.75
CA PHE A 233 -17.67 -4.12 -4.60
C PHE A 233 -16.47 -4.69 -3.85
N LEU A 234 -15.72 -3.87 -3.11
CA LEU A 234 -14.57 -4.33 -2.31
C LEU A 234 -14.99 -5.31 -1.22
N ALA A 235 -16.11 -5.08 -0.54
CA ALA A 235 -16.64 -6.00 0.45
C ALA A 235 -17.04 -7.35 -0.19
N TYR A 236 -17.67 -7.31 -1.36
CA TYR A 236 -18.03 -8.51 -2.13
C TYR A 236 -16.80 -9.33 -2.55
N GLU A 237 -15.76 -8.67 -3.07
CA GLU A 237 -14.49 -9.29 -3.44
C GLU A 237 -13.80 -9.95 -2.23
N ARG A 238 -13.81 -9.29 -1.06
CA ARG A 238 -13.15 -9.80 0.16
C ARG A 238 -13.91 -10.90 0.88
N VAL A 239 -15.23 -10.99 0.71
CA VAL A 239 -16.03 -12.10 1.27
C VAL A 239 -15.89 -13.38 0.41
N GLY A 240 -15.14 -13.34 -0.69
CA GLY A 240 -14.87 -14.51 -1.54
C GLY A 240 -16.07 -14.93 -2.38
N LEU A 241 -16.99 -14.00 -2.67
CA LEU A 241 -18.14 -14.28 -3.53
C LEU A 241 -17.76 -14.31 -5.03
N VAL A 242 -16.48 -14.11 -5.37
CA VAL A 242 -15.94 -14.18 -6.72
C VAL A 242 -15.51 -15.61 -7.03
N ARG A 243 -16.35 -16.33 -7.77
CA ARG A 243 -15.91 -17.50 -8.55
C ARG A 243 -15.50 -17.01 -9.92
N THR A 244 -14.21 -17.02 -10.22
CA THR A 244 -13.72 -16.81 -11.58
C THR A 244 -13.52 -18.15 -12.26
N MET A 245 -14.27 -18.41 -13.32
CA MET A 245 -14.02 -19.53 -14.24
C MET A 245 -13.07 -19.03 -15.32
N ASP A 246 -12.01 -19.78 -15.61
CA ASP A 246 -11.12 -19.48 -16.73
C ASP A 246 -11.77 -19.86 -18.08
N ALA A 247 -11.08 -19.56 -19.18
CA ALA A 247 -11.53 -19.88 -20.54
C ALA A 247 -11.55 -21.41 -20.83
N ASP A 248 -10.93 -22.23 -19.97
CA ASP A 248 -10.84 -23.69 -20.07
C ASP A 248 -11.82 -24.41 -19.12
N GLY A 249 -12.66 -23.66 -18.38
CA GLY A 249 -13.70 -24.18 -17.51
C GLY A 249 -13.24 -24.61 -16.11
N ASN A 250 -12.01 -24.27 -15.69
CA ASN A 250 -11.55 -24.52 -14.33
C ASN A 250 -11.96 -23.37 -13.40
N GLU A 251 -12.51 -23.74 -12.24
CA GLU A 251 -12.78 -22.80 -11.15
C GLU A 251 -11.45 -22.39 -10.50
N HIS A 252 -11.00 -21.16 -10.74
CA HIS A 252 -9.98 -20.54 -9.92
C HIS A 252 -10.67 -19.69 -8.87
N THR A 253 -10.60 -20.11 -7.61
CA THR A 253 -10.86 -19.22 -6.48
C THR A 253 -9.71 -18.21 -6.41
N GLN A 254 -9.89 -17.03 -6.99
CA GLN A 254 -9.03 -15.89 -6.66
C GLN A 254 -9.32 -15.49 -5.23
N ASP A 255 -8.45 -15.91 -4.32
CA ASP A 255 -8.54 -15.48 -2.93
C ASP A 255 -7.98 -14.05 -2.82
N ASN A 256 -8.84 -13.06 -3.07
CA ASN A 256 -8.52 -11.64 -2.90
C ASN A 256 -8.40 -11.25 -1.42
N ASN A 257 -8.39 -12.22 -0.50
CA ASN A 257 -8.43 -12.05 0.94
C ASN A 257 -7.04 -12.03 1.60
N PHE A 258 -6.03 -11.53 0.87
CA PHE A 258 -4.62 -11.37 1.31
C PHE A 258 -4.50 -10.86 2.76
N THR A 259 -5.39 -9.96 3.17
CA THR A 259 -5.45 -9.36 4.52
C THR A 259 -5.93 -10.29 5.64
N VAL A 260 -6.68 -11.36 5.35
CA VAL A 260 -7.27 -12.27 6.35
C VAL A 260 -6.59 -13.64 6.37
N SER A 261 -6.12 -14.15 5.22
CA SER A 261 -5.36 -15.41 5.12
C SER A 261 -3.86 -15.23 5.43
N GLY A 262 -3.28 -14.06 5.10
CA GLY A 262 -1.85 -13.79 5.34
C GLY A 262 -1.42 -13.90 6.81
N THR A 263 -2.30 -13.65 7.77
CA THR A 263 -1.98 -13.79 9.21
C THR A 263 -1.89 -15.23 9.68
N LYS A 264 -2.53 -16.19 9.00
CA LYS A 264 -2.43 -17.63 9.33
C LYS A 264 -1.27 -18.30 8.61
N ASP A 265 -0.94 -17.84 7.41
CA ASP A 265 0.09 -18.46 6.58
C ASP A 265 1.50 -17.91 6.86
N VAL A 266 1.61 -16.66 7.33
CA VAL A 266 2.91 -16.02 7.63
C VAL A 266 3.32 -16.23 9.09
N ALA A 267 2.39 -16.53 9.99
CA ALA A 267 2.65 -16.49 11.41
C ALA A 267 2.14 -17.74 12.14
N ASP A 268 3.07 -18.64 12.49
CA ASP A 268 2.96 -19.57 13.64
C ASP A 268 2.91 -18.80 14.99
N ILE A 269 2.35 -17.58 14.99
CA ILE A 269 2.35 -16.66 16.12
C ILE A 269 0.95 -16.67 16.71
N ASP A 270 0.85 -17.05 17.98
CA ASP A 270 -0.38 -16.98 18.78
C ASP A 270 -0.66 -15.52 19.18
N LEU A 271 -0.93 -14.68 18.19
CA LEU A 271 -1.27 -13.27 18.40
C LEU A 271 -2.79 -13.10 18.32
N SER A 272 -3.39 -12.50 19.34
CA SER A 272 -4.83 -12.27 19.32
C SER A 272 -5.21 -11.19 18.29
N LEU A 273 -6.41 -11.28 17.71
CA LEU A 273 -6.91 -10.29 16.76
C LEU A 273 -6.81 -8.84 17.28
N PRO A 274 -7.16 -8.52 18.55
CA PRO A 274 -7.00 -7.16 19.08
C PRO A 274 -5.55 -6.69 19.16
N GLU A 275 -4.60 -7.58 19.46
CA GLU A 275 -3.18 -7.25 19.47
C GLU A 275 -2.69 -6.95 18.05
N PHE A 276 -3.13 -7.73 17.05
CA PHE A 276 -2.78 -7.48 15.64
C PHE A 276 -3.31 -6.11 15.18
N MET A 277 -4.56 -5.79 15.51
CA MET A 277 -5.15 -4.48 15.23
C MET A 277 -4.36 -3.34 15.89
N GLN A 278 -3.83 -3.57 17.10
CA GLN A 278 -3.02 -2.58 17.80
C GLN A 278 -1.67 -2.36 17.11
N VAL A 279 -1.02 -3.43 16.62
CA VAL A 279 0.21 -3.31 15.81
C VAL A 279 -0.07 -2.51 14.54
N CYS A 280 -1.14 -2.83 13.80
CA CYS A 280 -1.53 -2.09 12.59
C CYS A 280 -1.74 -0.59 12.87
N LEU A 281 -2.42 -0.24 13.98
CA LEU A 281 -2.63 1.16 14.38
C LEU A 281 -1.32 1.90 14.66
N THR A 282 -0.43 1.29 15.43
CA THR A 282 0.87 1.89 15.78
C THR A 282 1.73 2.09 14.54
N GLU A 283 1.79 1.10 13.65
CA GLU A 283 2.58 1.18 12.43
C GLU A 283 2.02 2.16 11.41
N ASN A 284 0.69 2.25 11.31
CA ASN A 284 0.02 3.27 10.52
C ASN A 284 0.35 4.68 11.04
N GLU A 285 0.28 4.91 12.35
CA GLU A 285 0.65 6.20 12.95
C GLU A 285 2.14 6.53 12.74
N ARG A 286 3.03 5.55 12.95
CA ARG A 286 4.47 5.69 12.72
C ARG A 286 4.77 6.17 11.30
N ARG A 287 4.23 5.49 10.28
CA ARG A 287 4.48 5.81 8.87
C ARG A 287 3.93 7.18 8.46
N PHE A 288 2.79 7.58 9.02
CA PHE A 288 2.21 8.90 8.75
C PHE A 288 2.82 10.06 9.56
N SER A 289 3.65 9.78 10.57
CA SER A 289 4.11 10.79 11.53
C SER A 289 5.05 11.84 10.92
N GLY A 290 5.79 11.47 9.87
CA GLY A 290 6.71 12.38 9.19
C GLY A 290 6.04 13.33 8.20
N TYR A 291 4.75 13.13 7.87
CA TYR A 291 4.01 13.99 6.94
C TYR A 291 3.16 15.04 7.65
N ASP A 292 2.99 16.19 7.01
CA ASP A 292 2.19 17.32 7.49
C ASP A 292 0.87 16.86 8.12
N HIS A 293 0.68 17.16 9.40
CA HIS A 293 -0.50 16.76 10.16
C HIS A 293 -1.80 17.37 9.61
N ARG A 294 -1.70 18.47 8.82
CA ARG A 294 -2.84 19.13 8.18
C ARG A 294 -3.38 18.34 6.97
N LEU A 295 -2.58 17.46 6.36
CA LEU A 295 -3.03 16.59 5.29
C LEU A 295 -3.97 15.50 5.83
N LEU A 296 -4.95 15.13 5.04
CA LEU A 296 -5.94 14.11 5.41
C LEU A 296 -5.32 12.72 5.36
N ARG A 297 -5.73 11.86 6.30
CA ARG A 297 -5.30 10.45 6.40
C ARG A 297 -6.52 9.53 6.23
N PRO A 298 -6.35 8.32 5.67
CA PRO A 298 -7.41 7.30 5.65
C PRO A 298 -7.91 7.01 7.06
N ARG A 299 -9.24 6.81 7.22
CA ARG A 299 -9.87 6.65 8.54
C ARG A 299 -10.64 5.34 8.71
N LEU A 300 -11.10 4.71 7.63
CA LEU A 300 -12.00 3.55 7.75
C LEU A 300 -11.33 2.38 8.48
N ALA A 301 -10.22 1.86 7.93
CA ALA A 301 -9.51 0.72 8.53
C ALA A 301 -8.99 1.02 9.96
N PRO A 302 -8.35 2.18 10.24
CA PRO A 302 -8.00 2.54 11.62
C PRO A 302 -9.20 2.62 12.58
N ASN A 303 -10.35 3.14 12.14
CA ASN A 303 -11.54 3.22 13.00
C ASN A 303 -12.16 1.85 13.24
N MET A 304 -12.17 0.97 12.24
CA MET A 304 -12.59 -0.43 12.41
C MET A 304 -11.68 -1.16 13.40
N ALA A 305 -10.36 -1.02 13.27
CA ALA A 305 -9.40 -1.60 14.22
C ALA A 305 -9.64 -1.12 15.66
N LYS A 306 -9.86 0.19 15.85
CA LYS A 306 -10.21 0.76 17.17
C LYS A 306 -11.52 0.18 17.71
N ALA A 307 -12.53 0.00 16.86
CA ALA A 307 -13.80 -0.59 17.26
C ALA A 307 -13.64 -2.07 17.69
N VAL A 308 -12.84 -2.85 16.96
CA VAL A 308 -12.52 -4.25 17.31
C VAL A 308 -11.82 -4.32 18.68
N ILE A 309 -10.82 -3.47 18.92
CA ILE A 309 -10.10 -3.41 20.21
C ILE A 309 -11.04 -2.97 21.35
N ALA A 310 -11.91 -2.00 21.12
CA ALA A 310 -12.87 -1.57 22.13
C ALA A 310 -13.89 -2.68 22.44
N GLY A 311 -14.41 -3.35 21.41
CA GLY A 311 -15.35 -4.46 21.55
C GLY A 311 -14.78 -5.64 22.33
N SER A 312 -13.51 -6.00 22.07
CA SER A 312 -12.85 -7.10 22.79
C SER A 312 -12.66 -6.79 24.29
N LYS A 313 -12.31 -5.55 24.64
CA LYS A 313 -12.21 -5.10 26.04
C LYS A 313 -13.55 -5.18 26.76
N ILE A 314 -14.63 -4.70 26.12
CA ILE A 314 -15.98 -4.76 26.69
C ILE A 314 -16.41 -6.21 26.92
N TRP A 315 -16.20 -7.09 25.93
CA TRP A 315 -16.50 -8.50 26.06
C TRP A 315 -15.71 -9.18 27.19
N GLY A 316 -14.42 -8.88 27.32
CA GLY A 316 -13.57 -9.39 28.39
C GLY A 316 -14.06 -9.00 29.79
N CYS A 317 -14.49 -7.74 29.96
CA CYS A 317 -15.09 -7.27 31.21
C CYS A 317 -16.41 -7.98 31.54
N VAL A 318 -17.30 -8.12 30.55
CA VAL A 318 -18.61 -8.78 30.73
C VAL A 318 -18.42 -10.27 31.05
N ALA A 319 -17.60 -10.98 30.28
CA ALA A 319 -17.31 -12.41 30.49
C ALA A 319 -16.63 -12.65 31.85
N GLY A 320 -15.71 -11.78 32.25
CA GLY A 320 -15.08 -11.82 33.58
C GLY A 320 -16.07 -11.62 34.72
N GLY A 321 -17.01 -10.68 34.57
CA GLY A 321 -18.10 -10.45 35.52
C GLY A 321 -19.04 -11.66 35.66
N VAL A 322 -19.46 -12.25 34.54
CA VAL A 322 -20.32 -13.45 34.52
C VAL A 322 -19.61 -14.65 35.16
N ARG A 323 -18.30 -14.84 34.90
CA ARG A 323 -17.52 -15.92 35.50
C ARG A 323 -17.34 -15.74 37.00
N LYS A 324 -17.21 -14.50 37.49
CA LYS A 324 -17.13 -14.19 38.91
C LYS A 324 -18.47 -14.47 39.62
N LEU A 325 -19.59 -14.06 39.02
CA LEU A 325 -20.93 -14.34 39.53
C LEU A 325 -21.23 -15.86 39.59
N ARG A 326 -20.83 -16.63 38.58
CA ARG A 326 -20.96 -18.10 38.57
C ARG A 326 -20.08 -18.84 39.57
N LYS A 327 -18.99 -18.23 40.05
CA LYS A 327 -18.13 -18.81 41.09
C LYS A 327 -18.56 -18.43 42.52
N SER A 328 -19.46 -17.45 42.65
CA SER A 328 -19.98 -16.96 43.93
C SER A 328 -21.42 -17.43 44.21
N ALA A 329 -22.00 -18.22 43.32
CA ALA A 329 -23.28 -18.92 43.48
C ALA A 329 -23.02 -20.42 43.64
#